data_AF-A0AAD1W9L4-F1
#
_entry.id   AF-A0AAD1W9L4-F1
#
_cell.length_a   1.000
_cell.length_b   1.000
_cell.length_c   1.000
_cell.angle_alpha   90.00
_cell.angle_beta   90.00
_cell.angle_gamma   90.00
#
_symmetry.space_group_name_H-M   'P 1'
#
loop_
_entity.id
_entity.type
_entity.pdbx_description
1 polymer ?
#
loop_
_entity_poly.entity_id
_entity_poly.type
_entity_poly.pdbx_seq_one_letter_code
_entity_poly.pdbx_strand_id
1 'polypeptide(L)'
;MGRNKMPDSHPTETEPQQSQQTGTLDGYLRTPTRQPHTVTGSKKADVRAPAQVLDAQEPSLADIRADIRALTEAMVTKSDLQALSANLHEVIRSEVATLQRDLTAQDGRIQTLEGTQQTAATRIEATNAAIARQGAMLLQIRRQTEDLDNRGRRSNIRIHNIPEAPGEEDVGAMLTDLFREILGPDAPQHFDFDRAHRALRPRTTENPLRDIICCLHEYRIK
;
A
#
# COMPACT_ATOMS: atom_id res chain seq x y z
N MET A 1 -34.75 -26.29 -20.02
CA MET A 1 -34.41 -24.91 -20.47
C MET A 1 -34.29 -24.05 -19.23
N GLY A 2 -33.12 -23.79 -18.65
CA GLY A 2 -31.86 -23.37 -19.27
C GLY A 2 -31.66 -21.88 -18.97
N ARG A 3 -31.50 -21.49 -17.70
CA ARG A 3 -31.17 -20.11 -17.30
C ARG A 3 -29.65 -19.99 -17.19
N ASN A 4 -29.02 -19.46 -18.23
CA ASN A 4 -27.64 -18.97 -18.18
C ASN A 4 -27.62 -17.64 -17.41
N LYS A 5 -26.89 -17.61 -16.30
CA LYS A 5 -26.50 -16.40 -15.57
C LYS A 5 -25.00 -16.23 -15.80
N MET A 6 -24.62 -15.22 -16.58
CA MET A 6 -23.22 -14.84 -16.79
C MET A 6 -22.71 -14.01 -15.60
N PRO A 7 -21.39 -14.06 -15.30
CA PRO A 7 -20.82 -13.50 -14.09
C PRO A 7 -20.36 -12.05 -14.27
N ASP A 8 -20.61 -11.21 -13.26
CA ASP A 8 -19.98 -9.89 -13.12
C ASP A 8 -18.53 -10.06 -12.63
N SER A 9 -17.63 -9.37 -13.31
CA SER A 9 -16.19 -9.35 -13.09
C SER A 9 -15.83 -8.15 -12.22
N HIS A 10 -15.31 -8.41 -11.01
CA HIS A 10 -14.68 -7.41 -10.15
C HIS A 10 -13.19 -7.28 -10.50
N PRO A 11 -12.61 -6.06 -10.54
CA PRO A 11 -11.16 -5.90 -10.58
C PRO A 11 -10.56 -6.14 -9.18
N THR A 12 -9.55 -7.00 -9.14
CA THR A 12 -8.78 -7.35 -7.93
C THR A 12 -7.76 -6.26 -7.64
N GLU A 13 -7.97 -5.48 -6.57
CA GLU A 13 -6.94 -4.66 -5.95
C GLU A 13 -5.92 -5.57 -5.26
N THR A 14 -4.65 -5.42 -5.65
CA THR A 14 -3.52 -6.10 -5.02
C THR A 14 -2.69 -5.04 -4.31
N GLU A 15 -2.94 -4.84 -3.02
CA GLU A 15 -2.01 -4.14 -2.11
C GLU A 15 -1.16 -5.16 -1.34
N PRO A 16 0.16 -4.94 -1.18
CA PRO A 16 1.02 -5.82 -0.41
C PRO A 16 0.90 -5.54 1.09
N GLN A 17 0.31 -6.48 1.82
CA GLN A 17 0.35 -6.54 3.28
C GLN A 17 1.76 -6.88 3.76
N GLN A 18 2.33 -5.94 4.53
CA GLN A 18 3.49 -6.18 5.38
C GLN A 18 3.07 -6.95 6.65
N SER A 19 4.03 -7.75 7.13
CA SER A 19 4.19 -8.22 8.52
C SER A 19 3.24 -9.32 9.04
N GLN A 20 3.75 -10.54 9.09
CA GLN A 20 4.22 -11.19 10.33
C GLN A 20 4.57 -12.66 10.01
N GLN A 21 5.87 -12.93 9.87
CA GLN A 21 6.38 -14.29 9.85
C GLN A 21 7.31 -14.45 11.05
N THR A 22 6.82 -15.16 12.07
CA THR A 22 7.57 -15.61 13.23
C THR A 22 8.54 -16.70 12.80
N GLY A 23 9.74 -16.29 12.37
CA GLY A 23 10.89 -17.18 12.20
C GLY A 23 11.75 -17.11 13.45
N THR A 24 11.52 -18.02 14.39
CA THR A 24 12.42 -18.24 15.54
C THR A 24 13.70 -18.90 15.03
N LEU A 25 14.70 -18.09 14.69
CA LEU A 25 16.08 -18.53 14.52
C LEU A 25 16.72 -18.62 15.90
N ASP A 26 16.51 -19.77 16.53
CA ASP A 26 17.15 -20.18 17.77
C ASP A 26 18.54 -20.73 17.42
N GLY A 27 19.61 -20.04 17.81
CA GLY A 27 20.97 -20.51 17.59
C GLY A 27 22.02 -19.43 17.75
N TYR A 28 23.01 -19.71 18.59
CA TYR A 28 24.25 -18.96 18.83
C TYR A 28 24.21 -17.80 19.82
N LEU A 29 23.84 -18.08 21.07
CA LEU A 29 24.56 -17.56 22.24
C LEU A 29 24.53 -18.62 23.36
N ARG A 30 25.55 -19.48 23.43
CA ARG A 30 25.80 -20.33 24.60
C ARG A 30 27.25 -20.18 25.05
N THR A 31 27.45 -19.34 26.06
CA THR A 31 28.63 -19.31 26.91
C THR A 31 28.63 -20.53 27.85
N PRO A 32 29.76 -21.22 28.07
CA PRO A 32 29.83 -22.23 29.12
C PRO A 32 30.01 -21.56 30.49
N THR A 33 28.92 -21.50 31.25
CA THR A 33 28.94 -21.14 32.67
C THR A 33 29.33 -22.35 33.52
N ARG A 34 30.47 -22.20 34.18
CA ARG A 34 31.01 -22.95 35.31
C ARG A 34 29.93 -23.46 36.27
N GLN A 35 29.84 -24.78 36.48
CA GLN A 35 29.11 -25.34 37.62
C GLN A 35 30.06 -25.66 38.79
N PRO A 36 29.61 -25.45 40.04
CA PRO A 36 30.31 -25.87 41.25
C PRO A 36 29.98 -27.32 41.57
N HIS A 37 30.97 -28.08 42.02
CA HIS A 37 30.77 -29.43 42.55
C HIS A 37 30.50 -29.33 44.05
N THR A 38 29.30 -29.74 44.48
CA THR A 38 29.00 -30.06 45.88
C THR A 38 28.82 -31.57 46.04
N VAL A 39 29.58 -32.11 46.98
CA VAL A 39 29.57 -33.48 47.50
C VAL A 39 28.26 -33.79 48.21
N THR A 40 27.71 -35.02 48.08
CA THR A 40 27.11 -35.81 49.19
C THR A 40 26.54 -37.16 48.74
N GLY A 41 26.82 -38.22 49.51
CA GLY A 41 25.84 -39.31 49.74
C GLY A 41 26.20 -40.71 49.25
N SER A 42 26.87 -41.50 50.10
CA SER A 42 27.16 -42.93 49.92
C SER A 42 26.21 -43.80 50.78
N LYS A 43 25.78 -44.98 50.28
CA LYS A 43 25.27 -46.14 51.04
C LYS A 43 25.73 -47.43 50.32
N LYS A 44 26.75 -48.14 50.79
CA LYS A 44 26.83 -49.23 51.82
C LYS A 44 26.58 -50.66 51.29
N ALA A 45 27.64 -51.47 51.29
CA ALA A 45 27.76 -52.89 51.73
C ALA A 45 29.22 -53.33 51.51
N ASP A 46 30.12 -53.25 52.49
CA ASP A 46 30.54 -54.31 53.45
C ASP A 46 31.06 -55.61 52.81
N VAL A 47 32.40 -55.84 52.87
CA VAL A 47 33.07 -57.11 53.27
C VAL A 47 34.56 -56.82 53.64
N ARG A 48 34.85 -56.83 54.95
CA ARG A 48 35.93 -57.54 55.70
C ARG A 48 37.43 -57.54 55.24
N ALA A 49 38.22 -56.74 55.99
CA ALA A 49 39.58 -56.95 56.58
C ALA A 49 40.82 -57.19 55.67
N PRO A 50 42.07 -56.96 56.16
CA PRO A 50 42.52 -56.44 57.46
C PRO A 50 43.37 -55.15 57.38
N ALA A 51 43.60 -54.57 58.56
CA ALA A 51 44.38 -53.38 58.83
C ALA A 51 45.78 -53.42 58.21
N GLN A 52 46.10 -52.43 57.38
CA GLN A 52 47.46 -51.96 57.20
C GLN A 52 47.54 -50.51 57.66
N VAL A 53 48.51 -50.31 58.53
CA VAL A 53 48.86 -49.08 59.24
C VAL A 53 49.06 -47.98 58.21
N LEU A 54 48.22 -46.94 58.27
CA LEU A 54 48.44 -45.67 57.57
C LEU A 54 49.67 -45.01 58.19
N ASP A 55 50.82 -45.21 57.56
CA ASP A 55 51.97 -44.36 57.79
C ASP A 55 51.60 -42.99 57.23
N ALA A 56 51.36 -42.02 58.12
CA ALA A 56 51.23 -40.62 57.74
C ALA A 56 52.62 -40.13 57.37
N GLN A 57 53.05 -40.48 56.15
CA GLN A 57 54.28 -40.00 55.55
C GLN A 57 54.09 -38.48 55.36
N GLU A 58 54.80 -37.69 56.18
CA GLU A 58 55.06 -36.28 55.88
C GLU A 58 55.50 -36.20 54.42
N PRO A 59 54.86 -35.36 53.58
CA PRO A 59 55.13 -35.32 52.15
C PRO A 59 56.62 -35.08 51.94
N SER A 60 57.25 -35.97 51.18
CA SER A 60 58.67 -35.89 50.87
C SER A 60 58.95 -34.55 50.19
N LEU A 61 60.08 -33.91 50.52
CA LEU A 61 60.57 -32.71 49.82
C LEU A 61 60.65 -32.90 48.29
N ALA A 62 60.76 -34.13 47.81
CA ALA A 62 60.72 -34.46 46.40
C ALA A 62 59.30 -34.31 45.81
N ASP A 63 58.27 -34.70 46.55
CA ASP A 63 56.86 -34.61 46.12
C ASP A 63 56.42 -33.14 46.10
N ILE A 64 56.80 -32.37 47.13
CA ILE A 64 56.54 -30.92 47.17
C ILE A 64 57.28 -30.20 46.03
N ARG A 65 58.51 -30.62 45.69
CA ARG A 65 59.24 -30.07 44.54
C ARG A 65 58.61 -30.43 43.20
N ALA A 66 58.07 -31.64 43.07
CA ALA A 66 57.35 -32.07 41.88
C ALA A 66 56.06 -31.25 41.71
N ASP A 67 55.30 -31.06 42.79
CA ASP A 67 54.07 -30.25 42.80
C ASP A 67 54.34 -28.77 42.51
N ILE A 68 55.37 -28.17 43.11
CA ILE A 68 55.76 -26.78 42.81
C ILE A 68 56.12 -26.64 41.34
N ARG A 69 56.85 -27.61 40.76
CA ARG A 69 57.23 -27.60 39.34
C ARG A 69 56.01 -27.75 38.43
N ALA A 70 55.11 -28.68 38.75
CA ALA A 70 53.84 -28.84 38.04
C ALA A 70 52.97 -27.57 38.12
N LEU A 71 52.92 -26.90 39.27
CA LEU A 71 52.26 -25.60 39.44
C LEU A 71 52.95 -24.50 38.62
N THR A 72 54.30 -24.48 38.54
CA THR A 72 55.01 -23.48 37.73
C THR A 72 54.83 -23.71 36.23
N GLU A 73 54.71 -24.95 35.79
CA GLU A 73 54.39 -25.32 34.40
C GLU A 73 52.91 -25.07 34.05
N ALA A 74 52.00 -25.19 35.02
CA ALA A 74 50.58 -24.88 34.86
C ALA A 74 50.26 -23.37 34.97
N MET A 75 51.22 -22.55 35.41
CA MET A 75 51.03 -21.11 35.49
C MET A 75 51.08 -20.47 34.10
N VAL A 76 50.15 -19.56 33.87
CA VAL A 76 50.14 -18.70 32.68
C VAL A 76 51.48 -17.96 32.62
N THR A 77 52.22 -18.20 31.56
CA THR A 77 53.53 -17.57 31.39
C THR A 77 53.35 -16.16 30.84
N LYS A 78 54.36 -15.31 31.03
CA LYS A 78 54.39 -13.98 30.40
C LYS A 78 54.21 -14.05 28.88
N SER A 79 54.72 -15.12 28.25
CA SER A 79 54.58 -15.39 26.82
C SER A 79 53.12 -15.58 26.41
N ASP A 80 52.33 -16.31 27.21
CA ASP A 80 50.92 -16.56 26.93
C ASP A 80 50.09 -15.28 26.98
N LEU A 81 50.36 -14.41 27.96
CA LEU A 81 49.73 -13.08 28.05
C LEU A 81 50.11 -12.19 26.87
N GLN A 82 51.37 -12.25 26.41
CA GLN A 82 51.82 -11.51 25.23
C GLN A 82 51.16 -12.03 23.94
N ALA A 83 51.02 -13.35 23.80
CA ALA A 83 50.33 -13.97 22.67
C ALA A 83 48.84 -13.61 22.65
N LEU A 84 48.18 -13.64 23.80
CA LEU A 84 46.77 -13.22 23.93
C LEU A 84 46.59 -11.73 23.60
N SER A 85 47.46 -10.87 24.12
CA SER A 85 47.46 -9.43 23.83
C SER A 85 47.64 -9.15 22.33
N ALA A 86 48.57 -9.85 21.68
CA ALA A 86 48.78 -9.75 20.23
C ALA A 86 47.57 -10.22 19.43
N ASN A 87 46.96 -11.34 19.84
CA ASN A 87 45.75 -11.87 19.19
C ASN A 87 44.57 -10.89 19.33
N LEU A 88 44.33 -10.37 20.54
CA LEU A 88 43.28 -9.38 20.79
C LEU A 88 43.49 -8.10 19.96
N HIS A 89 44.72 -7.60 19.87
CA HIS A 89 45.02 -6.45 19.01
C HIS A 89 44.73 -6.72 17.54
N GLU A 90 45.02 -7.94 17.05
CA GLU A 90 44.73 -8.29 15.67
C GLU A 90 43.24 -8.41 15.41
N VAL A 91 42.49 -9.06 16.31
CA VAL A 91 41.02 -9.16 16.22
C VAL A 91 40.37 -7.78 16.27
N ILE A 92 40.80 -6.91 17.19
CA ILE A 92 40.27 -5.54 17.27
C ILE A 92 40.58 -4.79 15.97
N ARG A 93 41.80 -4.90 15.43
CA ARG A 93 42.18 -4.26 14.18
C ARG A 93 41.33 -4.76 13.01
N SER A 94 41.09 -6.07 12.93
CA SER A 94 40.28 -6.65 11.87
C SER A 94 38.82 -6.22 11.96
N GLU A 95 38.23 -6.23 13.16
CA GLU A 95 36.84 -5.80 13.39
C GLU A 95 36.66 -4.31 13.09
N VAL A 96 37.59 -3.46 13.55
CA VAL A 96 37.57 -2.02 13.22
C VAL A 96 37.65 -1.80 11.71
N ALA A 97 38.50 -2.55 10.99
CA ALA A 97 38.58 -2.46 9.54
C ALA A 97 37.28 -2.91 8.85
N THR A 98 36.61 -3.94 9.38
CA THR A 98 35.29 -4.37 8.89
C THR A 98 34.23 -3.31 9.11
N LEU A 99 34.13 -2.76 10.33
CA LEU A 99 33.20 -1.68 10.65
C LEU A 99 33.41 -0.44 9.78
N GLN A 100 34.66 -0.09 9.47
CA GLN A 100 34.97 1.02 8.56
C GLN A 100 34.45 0.77 7.13
N ARG A 101 34.56 -0.47 6.63
CA ARG A 101 34.01 -0.84 5.31
C ARG A 101 32.48 -0.78 5.34
N ASP A 102 31.87 -1.31 6.38
CA ASP A 102 30.40 -1.32 6.52
C ASP A 102 29.85 0.11 6.62
N LEU A 103 30.52 0.99 7.37
CA LEU A 103 30.16 2.40 7.47
C LEU A 103 30.23 3.08 6.10
N THR A 104 31.30 2.85 5.34
CA THR A 104 31.47 3.41 3.99
C THR A 104 30.40 2.89 3.03
N ALA A 105 30.07 1.60 3.12
CA ALA A 105 29.01 1.00 2.32
C ALA A 105 27.62 1.55 2.69
N GLN A 106 27.36 1.77 3.98
CA GLN A 106 26.12 2.40 4.44
C GLN A 106 26.01 3.85 3.99
N ASP A 107 27.09 4.62 4.04
CA ASP A 107 27.12 6.01 3.58
C ASP A 107 26.76 6.11 2.09
N GLY A 108 27.36 5.26 1.24
CA GLY A 108 27.01 5.21 -0.18
C GLY A 108 25.56 4.81 -0.45
N ARG A 109 25.00 3.90 0.36
CA ARG A 109 23.57 3.54 0.28
C ARG A 109 22.67 4.70 0.69
N ILE A 110 23.03 5.44 1.74
CA ILE A 110 22.28 6.62 2.21
C ILE A 110 22.27 7.69 1.13
N GLN A 111 23.43 8.04 0.55
CA GLN A 111 23.52 9.02 -0.53
C GLN A 111 22.65 8.64 -1.74
N THR A 112 22.63 7.34 -2.09
CA THR A 112 21.77 6.84 -3.18
C THR A 112 20.29 6.99 -2.82
N LEU A 113 19.90 6.61 -1.60
CA LEU A 113 18.53 6.76 -1.12
C LEU A 113 18.08 8.23 -1.10
N GLU A 114 18.92 9.13 -0.60
CA GLU A 114 18.64 10.57 -0.59
C GLU A 114 18.47 11.14 -2.00
N GLY A 115 19.35 10.77 -2.95
CA GLY A 115 19.23 11.19 -4.34
C GLY A 115 17.96 10.68 -5.02
N THR A 116 17.60 9.41 -4.79
CA THR A 116 16.35 8.84 -5.31
C THR A 116 15.12 9.48 -4.67
N GLN A 117 15.15 9.76 -3.37
CA GLN A 117 14.08 10.43 -2.65
C GLN A 117 13.88 11.86 -3.17
N GLN A 118 14.95 12.62 -3.38
CA GLN A 118 14.87 13.97 -3.92
C GLN A 118 14.28 13.98 -5.34
N THR A 119 14.68 13.02 -6.17
CA THR A 119 14.13 12.85 -7.52
C THR A 119 12.64 12.50 -7.48
N ALA A 120 12.25 11.58 -6.60
CA ALA A 120 10.86 11.19 -6.41
C ALA A 120 9.99 12.37 -5.92
N ALA A 121 10.45 13.13 -4.94
CA ALA A 121 9.77 14.32 -4.42
C ALA A 121 9.52 15.35 -5.53
N THR A 122 10.55 15.66 -6.32
CA THR A 122 10.45 16.59 -7.45
C THR A 122 9.44 16.10 -8.50
N ARG A 123 9.42 14.80 -8.79
CA ARG A 123 8.45 14.20 -9.72
C ARG A 123 7.02 14.29 -9.19
N ILE A 124 6.82 14.00 -7.90
CA ILE A 124 5.50 14.08 -7.25
C ILE A 124 4.96 15.50 -7.33
N GLU A 125 5.78 16.50 -7.01
CA GLU A 125 5.40 17.91 -7.11
C GLU A 125 5.01 18.30 -8.54
N ALA A 126 5.82 17.91 -9.53
CA ALA A 126 5.53 18.16 -10.94
C ALA A 126 4.22 17.50 -11.40
N THR A 127 3.96 16.26 -10.98
CA THR A 127 2.72 15.55 -11.30
C THR A 127 1.51 16.19 -10.62
N ASN A 128 1.63 16.60 -9.36
CA ASN A 128 0.56 17.26 -8.63
C ASN A 128 0.20 18.60 -9.29
N ALA A 129 1.20 19.37 -9.72
CA ALA A 129 0.99 20.60 -10.48
C ALA A 129 0.29 20.34 -11.84
N ALA A 130 0.65 19.25 -12.54
CA ALA A 130 0.00 18.88 -13.79
C ALA A 130 -1.47 18.47 -13.58
N ILE A 131 -1.76 17.66 -12.55
CA ILE A 131 -3.12 17.26 -12.18
C ILE A 131 -3.97 18.48 -11.84
N ALA A 132 -3.44 19.43 -11.06
CA ALA A 132 -4.15 20.66 -10.72
C ALA A 132 -4.50 21.49 -11.97
N ARG A 133 -3.56 21.65 -12.91
CA ARG A 133 -3.80 22.34 -14.18
C ARG A 133 -4.86 21.64 -15.03
N GLN A 134 -4.79 20.32 -15.14
CA GLN A 134 -5.78 19.53 -15.87
C GLN A 134 -7.17 19.65 -15.24
N GLY A 135 -7.26 19.58 -13.91
CA GLY A 135 -8.52 19.77 -13.19
C GLY A 135 -9.15 21.15 -13.47
N ALA A 136 -8.34 22.21 -13.49
CA ALA A 136 -8.81 23.55 -13.84
C ALA A 136 -9.32 23.63 -15.29
N MET A 137 -8.60 23.01 -16.24
CA MET A 137 -9.00 22.97 -17.65
C MET A 137 -10.30 22.20 -17.85
N LEU A 138 -10.47 21.05 -17.18
CA LEU A 138 -11.70 20.27 -17.23
C LEU A 138 -12.90 21.06 -16.68
N LEU A 139 -12.72 21.78 -15.57
CA LEU A 139 -13.77 22.65 -15.04
C LEU A 139 -14.12 23.81 -15.97
N GLN A 140 -13.14 24.36 -16.68
CA GLN A 140 -13.37 25.39 -17.67
C GLN A 140 -14.15 24.85 -18.88
N ILE A 141 -13.71 23.73 -19.45
CA ILE A 141 -14.40 23.09 -20.58
C ILE A 141 -15.82 22.73 -20.18
N ARG A 142 -16.02 22.14 -18.99
CA ARG A 142 -17.36 21.81 -18.49
C ARG A 142 -18.28 23.03 -18.44
N ARG A 143 -17.79 24.16 -17.92
CA ARG A 143 -18.55 25.42 -17.87
C ARG A 143 -18.87 25.96 -19.27
N GLN A 144 -17.93 25.86 -20.20
CA GLN A 144 -18.15 26.26 -21.59
C GLN A 144 -19.19 25.37 -22.28
N THR A 145 -19.09 24.05 -22.11
CA THR A 145 -20.07 23.10 -22.66
C THR A 145 -21.44 23.34 -22.07
N GLU A 146 -21.55 23.58 -20.76
CA GLU A 146 -22.81 23.90 -20.10
C GLU A 146 -23.40 25.22 -20.63
N ASP A 147 -22.60 26.27 -20.81
CA ASP A 147 -23.07 27.53 -21.39
C ASP A 147 -23.54 27.34 -22.85
N LEU A 148 -22.80 26.58 -23.66
CA LEU A 148 -23.18 26.26 -25.04
C LEU A 148 -24.48 25.44 -25.10
N ASP A 149 -24.61 24.42 -24.26
CA ASP A 149 -25.83 23.61 -24.16
C ASP A 149 -27.02 24.46 -23.71
N ASN A 150 -26.82 25.31 -22.70
CA ASN A 150 -27.86 26.20 -22.20
C ASN A 150 -28.29 27.18 -23.29
N ARG A 151 -27.34 27.81 -24.00
CA ARG A 151 -27.63 28.71 -25.14
C ARG A 151 -28.35 27.97 -26.27
N GLY A 152 -27.91 26.77 -26.61
CA GLY A 152 -28.54 25.92 -27.63
C GLY A 152 -29.94 25.44 -27.26
N ARG A 153 -30.29 25.45 -25.97
CA ARG A 153 -31.63 25.10 -25.47
C ARG A 153 -32.54 26.30 -25.23
N ARG A 154 -32.06 27.55 -25.34
CA ARG A 154 -32.88 28.75 -25.06
C ARG A 154 -34.13 28.86 -25.94
N SER A 155 -34.02 28.45 -27.20
CA SER A 155 -35.12 28.42 -28.16
C SER A 155 -35.95 27.13 -28.11
N ASN A 156 -35.55 26.14 -27.31
CA ASN A 156 -36.25 24.87 -27.21
C ASN A 156 -37.37 24.96 -26.16
N ILE A 157 -38.59 24.63 -26.57
CA ILE A 157 -39.73 24.43 -25.69
C ILE A 157 -39.97 22.92 -25.60
N ARG A 158 -40.12 22.43 -24.36
CA ARG A 158 -40.48 21.04 -24.09
C ARG A 158 -41.89 20.99 -23.53
N ILE A 159 -42.77 20.28 -24.21
CA ILE A 159 -44.18 20.17 -23.87
C ILE A 159 -44.44 18.75 -23.40
N HIS A 160 -45.02 18.64 -22.21
CA HIS A 160 -45.30 17.37 -21.53
C HIS A 160 -46.76 16.95 -21.74
N ASN A 161 -47.01 15.65 -21.65
CA ASN A 161 -48.37 15.07 -21.59
C ASN A 161 -49.25 15.30 -22.82
N ILE A 162 -48.67 15.40 -24.03
CA ILE A 162 -49.46 15.43 -25.27
C ILE A 162 -49.72 13.98 -25.74
N PRO A 163 -51.00 13.55 -25.81
CA PRO A 163 -51.38 12.21 -26.28
C PRO A 163 -50.75 11.86 -27.62
N GLU A 164 -50.40 10.59 -27.82
CA GLU A 164 -49.83 10.11 -29.08
C GLU A 164 -50.91 9.55 -29.99
N ALA A 165 -51.13 10.19 -31.16
CA ALA A 165 -52.02 9.64 -32.17
C ALA A 165 -51.49 8.29 -32.71
N PRO A 166 -52.37 7.39 -33.19
CA PRO A 166 -51.97 6.18 -33.88
C PRO A 166 -51.55 6.53 -35.32
N GLY A 167 -50.29 6.93 -35.53
CA GLY A 167 -49.75 7.22 -36.87
C GLY A 167 -48.55 8.17 -36.84
N GLU A 168 -48.09 8.56 -38.03
CA GLU A 168 -47.15 9.66 -38.21
C GLU A 168 -47.94 10.97 -38.10
N GLU A 169 -47.92 11.55 -36.91
CA GLU A 169 -48.58 12.81 -36.60
C GLU A 169 -47.69 13.97 -37.03
N ASP A 170 -48.23 14.92 -37.78
CA ASP A 170 -47.55 16.19 -38.04
C ASP A 170 -47.52 17.02 -36.75
N VAL A 171 -46.41 16.87 -36.02
CA VAL A 171 -46.17 17.54 -34.75
C VAL A 171 -46.18 19.06 -34.94
N GLY A 172 -45.74 19.59 -36.08
CA GLY A 172 -45.70 21.03 -36.35
C GLY A 172 -47.10 21.64 -36.47
N ALA A 173 -47.99 20.99 -37.22
CA ALA A 173 -49.37 21.41 -37.36
C ALA A 173 -50.12 21.37 -36.02
N MET A 174 -49.99 20.27 -35.27
CA MET A 174 -50.62 20.13 -33.95
C MET A 174 -50.13 21.20 -32.97
N LEU A 175 -48.83 21.51 -32.95
CA LEU A 175 -48.28 22.58 -32.11
C LEU A 175 -48.81 23.96 -32.49
N THR A 176 -49.02 24.21 -33.78
CA THR A 176 -49.57 25.49 -34.27
C THR A 176 -51.00 25.68 -33.76
N ASP A 177 -51.82 24.64 -33.83
CA ASP A 177 -53.19 24.68 -33.33
C ASP A 177 -53.22 24.84 -31.80
N LEU A 178 -52.38 24.09 -31.08
CA LEU A 178 -52.24 24.20 -29.63
C LEU A 178 -51.82 25.60 -29.19
N PHE A 179 -50.82 26.20 -29.84
CA PHE A 179 -50.38 27.56 -29.51
C PHE A 179 -51.43 28.61 -29.83
N ARG A 180 -52.20 28.44 -30.91
CA ARG A 180 -53.33 29.33 -31.23
C ARG A 180 -54.43 29.24 -30.17
N GLU A 181 -54.73 28.05 -29.68
CA GLU A 181 -55.69 27.86 -28.60
C GLU A 181 -55.23 28.55 -27.31
N ILE A 182 -53.96 28.40 -26.94
CA ILE A 182 -53.41 28.97 -25.70
C ILE A 182 -53.25 30.49 -25.77
N LEU A 183 -52.77 31.03 -26.90
CA LEU A 183 -52.48 32.46 -27.07
C LEU A 183 -53.71 33.27 -27.51
N GLY A 184 -54.77 32.61 -28.00
CA GLY A 184 -56.03 33.24 -28.33
C GLY A 184 -56.00 34.08 -29.62
N PRO A 185 -56.91 35.06 -29.77
CA PRO A 185 -57.10 35.80 -31.03
C PRO A 185 -55.90 36.70 -31.42
N ASP A 186 -55.01 37.01 -30.49
CA ASP A 186 -53.80 37.80 -30.74
C ASP A 186 -52.60 36.92 -31.17
N ALA A 187 -52.81 35.62 -31.35
CA ALA A 187 -51.77 34.69 -31.79
C ALA A 187 -51.31 35.00 -33.23
N PRO A 188 -50.01 34.85 -33.52
CA PRO A 188 -49.50 34.88 -34.90
C PRO A 188 -50.26 33.90 -35.80
N GLN A 189 -50.44 34.28 -37.06
CA GLN A 189 -51.10 33.42 -38.05
C GLN A 189 -50.32 32.13 -38.30
N HIS A 190 -48.98 32.21 -38.21
CA HIS A 190 -48.03 31.12 -38.45
C HIS A 190 -46.93 31.10 -37.38
N PHE A 191 -46.53 29.90 -36.95
CA PHE A 191 -45.36 29.68 -36.10
C PHE A 191 -44.29 28.95 -36.91
N ASP A 192 -43.13 29.58 -37.06
CA ASP A 192 -41.98 28.97 -37.73
C ASP A 192 -41.15 28.17 -36.71
N PHE A 193 -41.10 26.86 -36.93
CA PHE A 193 -40.32 25.93 -36.12
C PHE A 193 -39.10 25.45 -36.92
N ASP A 194 -37.91 25.59 -36.35
CA ASP A 194 -36.71 24.98 -36.93
C ASP A 194 -36.77 23.45 -36.85
N ARG A 195 -37.33 22.96 -35.73
CA ARG A 195 -37.47 21.54 -35.43
C ARG A 195 -38.71 21.35 -34.56
N ALA A 196 -39.51 20.34 -34.86
CA ALA A 196 -40.61 19.89 -34.00
C ALA A 196 -40.66 18.36 -34.06
N HIS A 197 -40.41 17.69 -32.94
CA HIS A 197 -40.42 16.24 -32.89
C HIS A 197 -40.73 15.73 -31.47
N ARG A 198 -41.23 14.50 -31.38
CA ARG A 198 -41.31 13.78 -30.11
C ARG A 198 -39.92 13.34 -29.66
N ALA A 199 -39.68 13.35 -28.35
CA ALA A 199 -38.43 12.92 -27.76
C ALA A 199 -38.06 11.51 -28.24
N LEU A 200 -36.78 11.29 -28.54
CA LEU A 200 -36.25 10.01 -29.02
C LEU A 200 -36.22 8.98 -27.87
N ARG A 201 -37.39 8.43 -27.55
CA ARG A 201 -37.58 7.31 -26.64
C ARG A 201 -38.54 6.30 -27.28
N PRO A 202 -38.44 5.00 -26.93
CA PRO A 202 -39.37 4.00 -27.42
C PRO A 202 -40.81 4.35 -27.03
N ARG A 203 -41.75 4.21 -27.98
CA ARG A 203 -43.18 4.26 -27.67
C ARG A 203 -43.53 2.98 -26.92
N THR A 204 -44.03 3.12 -25.70
CA THR A 204 -44.47 1.98 -24.88
C THR A 204 -45.81 2.31 -24.25
N THR A 205 -46.65 1.32 -24.04
CA THR A 205 -47.93 1.46 -23.35
C THR A 205 -47.79 1.66 -21.84
N GLU A 206 -46.61 1.37 -21.28
CA GLU A 206 -46.34 1.39 -19.83
C GLU A 206 -45.56 2.63 -19.35
N ASN A 207 -44.86 3.34 -20.25
CA ASN A 207 -44.13 4.58 -19.90
C ASN A 207 -44.99 5.84 -20.09
N PRO A 208 -44.62 6.96 -19.45
CA PRO A 208 -45.22 8.26 -19.76
C PRO A 208 -45.11 8.62 -21.24
N LEU A 209 -46.12 9.33 -21.74
CA LEU A 209 -46.20 9.87 -23.10
C LEU A 209 -44.91 10.60 -23.47
N ARG A 210 -44.44 10.46 -24.73
CA ARG A 210 -43.21 11.13 -25.15
C ARG A 210 -43.45 12.64 -25.25
N ASP A 211 -42.61 13.38 -24.53
CA ASP A 211 -42.57 14.84 -24.61
C ASP A 211 -42.31 15.30 -26.05
N ILE A 212 -42.84 16.47 -26.37
CA ILE A 212 -42.58 17.14 -27.64
C ILE A 212 -41.51 18.20 -27.41
N ILE A 213 -40.49 18.20 -28.26
CA ILE A 213 -39.43 19.21 -28.28
C ILE A 213 -39.60 20.01 -29.56
N CYS A 214 -39.85 21.31 -29.42
CA CYS A 214 -39.86 22.24 -30.54
C CYS A 214 -38.85 23.37 -30.36
N CYS A 215 -38.28 23.84 -31.46
CA CYS A 215 -37.34 24.95 -31.51
C CYS A 215 -37.97 26.06 -32.34
N LEU A 216 -38.19 27.23 -31.74
CA LEU A 216 -38.73 28.40 -32.44
C LEU A 216 -37.63 29.02 -33.32
N HIS A 217 -37.97 29.34 -34.57
CA HIS A 217 -37.06 29.98 -35.53
C HIS A 217 -36.66 31.39 -35.07
N GLU A 218 -37.66 32.18 -34.67
CA GLU A 218 -37.45 33.49 -34.06
C GLU A 218 -37.89 33.46 -32.60
N TYR A 219 -36.99 33.85 -31.70
CA TYR A 219 -37.33 34.12 -30.31
C TYR A 219 -36.80 35.51 -29.93
N ARG A 220 -37.70 36.41 -29.55
CA ARG A 220 -37.33 37.61 -28.79
C ARG A 220 -37.39 37.24 -27.31
N ILE A 221 -36.41 37.69 -26.55
CA ILE A 221 -36.15 37.34 -25.15
C ILE A 221 -37.48 37.28 -24.37
N LYS A 222 -37.72 36.13 -23.70
CA LYS A 222 -38.86 35.88 -22.80
C LYS A 222 -38.92 36.90 -21.67
#